data_AF-X0WH22-F1
#
_entry.id   AF-X0WH22-F1
#
_cell.length_a   1.000
_cell.length_b   1.000
_cell.length_c   1.000
_cell.angle_alpha   90.00
_cell.angle_beta   90.00
_cell.angle_gamma   90.00
#
_symmetry.space_group_name_H-M   'P 1'
#
loop_
_entity.id
_entity.type
_entity.pdbx_description
1 polymer ?
#
loop_
_entity_poly.entity_id
_entity_poly.type
_entity_poly.pdbx_seq_one_letter_code
_entity_poly.pdbx_strand_id
1 'polypeptide(L)'
;SYAGDYLGVYVFMEKIKRDDDRVDIESLSPTDNSEPEITGGYIWKIDPPDPGDVGFTTSRGHPTHVEPTATTVNCYVYPKEVNLTPQQESWILNHFEEFEDALYGPNFADPFLGYAAYFDVDSFIDHYWLNELTKNPDAFRLSAYMFKKRGEKIQAGPIWDFDRTMGCADDDRAENPEGWYTFTNYDWWGRLAEDLEFEQKRIDRWHRLREDVFSVAGMHAVVDSMAAELTEAQARNFEKWPDTAPQFGGYQGEIDHLKQWLADRVAWIDS
;
A
#
# COMPACT_ATOMS: atom_id res chain seq x y z
N SER A 1 0.96 -4.30 -39.49
CA SER A 1 2.38 -4.45 -39.16
C SER A 1 2.76 -3.23 -38.36
N TYR A 2 2.87 -3.36 -37.03
CA TYR A 2 3.23 -2.27 -36.10
C TYR A 2 4.75 -2.14 -35.89
N ALA A 3 5.55 -2.89 -36.67
CA ALA A 3 6.99 -2.83 -36.60
C ALA A 3 7.47 -1.49 -37.19
N GLY A 4 7.58 -0.46 -36.34
CA GLY A 4 8.06 0.88 -36.70
C GLY A 4 7.26 2.05 -36.11
N ASP A 5 6.06 1.80 -35.54
CA ASP A 5 5.23 2.87 -34.98
C ASP A 5 5.63 3.18 -33.54
N TYR A 6 5.93 4.45 -33.26
CA TYR A 6 6.05 4.95 -31.89
C TYR A 6 4.65 5.06 -31.25
N LEU A 7 4.47 4.41 -30.09
CA LEU A 7 3.20 4.35 -29.38
C LEU A 7 3.16 5.15 -28.07
N GLY A 8 4.25 5.86 -27.73
CA GLY A 8 4.34 6.66 -26.50
C GLY A 8 5.27 6.07 -25.45
N VAL A 9 5.25 6.69 -24.29
CA VAL A 9 5.89 6.23 -23.06
C VAL A 9 4.94 5.28 -22.33
N TYR A 10 5.48 4.18 -21.80
CA TYR A 10 4.73 3.19 -21.05
C TYR A 10 5.39 2.94 -19.71
N VAL A 11 4.58 2.73 -18.68
CA VAL A 11 5.04 2.23 -17.40
C VAL A 11 5.13 0.71 -17.49
N PHE A 12 6.34 0.17 -17.32
CA PHE A 12 6.51 -1.27 -17.14
C PHE A 12 6.32 -1.58 -15.66
N MET A 13 5.15 -2.14 -15.33
CA MET A 13 4.79 -2.49 -13.97
C MET A 13 4.47 -3.97 -13.87
N GLU A 14 4.81 -4.52 -12.72
CA GLU A 14 4.60 -5.90 -12.42
C GLU A 14 3.57 -6.07 -11.30
N LYS A 15 2.68 -7.06 -11.43
CA LYS A 15 1.76 -7.40 -10.35
C LYS A 15 2.53 -7.94 -9.15
N ILE A 16 2.10 -7.55 -7.94
CA ILE A 16 2.57 -8.16 -6.70
C ILE A 16 2.27 -9.66 -6.72
N LYS A 17 3.31 -10.48 -6.61
CA LYS A 17 3.22 -11.93 -6.47
C LYS A 17 4.42 -12.47 -5.69
N ARG A 18 4.27 -13.70 -5.22
CA ARG A 18 5.32 -14.48 -4.54
C ARG A 18 6.45 -14.82 -5.49
N ASP A 19 7.68 -14.52 -5.08
CA ASP A 19 8.94 -14.91 -5.74
C ASP A 19 10.12 -14.45 -4.88
N ASP A 20 11.28 -15.07 -5.03
CA ASP A 20 12.48 -14.77 -4.22
C ASP A 20 13.01 -13.34 -4.48
N ASP A 21 12.76 -12.79 -5.68
CA ASP A 21 13.09 -11.40 -6.06
C ASP A 21 11.90 -10.43 -5.92
N ARG A 22 10.86 -10.81 -5.16
CA ARG A 22 9.61 -10.03 -4.97
C ARG A 22 9.15 -10.07 -3.52
N VAL A 23 7.90 -10.50 -3.27
CA VAL A 23 7.41 -10.88 -1.95
C VAL A 23 7.98 -12.25 -1.64
N ASP A 24 9.17 -12.24 -1.06
CA ASP A 24 9.94 -13.42 -0.66
C ASP A 24 9.31 -14.07 0.58
N ILE A 25 8.38 -14.99 0.33
CA ILE A 25 7.70 -15.79 1.34
C ILE A 25 7.68 -17.26 0.89
N GLU A 26 7.50 -18.15 1.85
CA GLU A 26 7.52 -19.59 1.59
C GLU A 26 6.44 -20.02 0.61
N SER A 27 6.75 -21.04 -0.20
CA SER A 27 5.72 -21.73 -0.97
C SER A 27 4.77 -22.46 -0.03
N LEU A 28 3.46 -22.38 -0.31
CA LEU A 28 2.43 -23.14 0.40
C LEU A 28 1.82 -24.16 -0.56
N SER A 29 2.13 -25.45 -0.35
CA SER A 29 1.61 -26.57 -1.14
C SER A 29 0.19 -26.96 -0.69
N PRO A 30 -0.65 -27.55 -1.55
CA PRO A 30 -1.94 -28.12 -1.12
C PRO A 30 -1.83 -29.23 -0.04
N THR A 31 -0.64 -29.74 0.24
CA THR A 31 -0.38 -30.72 1.32
C THR A 31 -0.07 -30.07 2.66
N ASP A 32 0.26 -28.78 2.67
CA ASP A 32 0.72 -28.03 3.83
C ASP A 32 -0.49 -27.55 4.65
N ASN A 33 -1.16 -28.51 5.30
CA ASN A 33 -2.45 -28.31 6.00
C ASN A 33 -2.34 -28.39 7.53
N SER A 34 -1.11 -28.33 8.05
CA SER A 34 -0.84 -28.37 9.49
C SER A 34 0.36 -27.50 9.82
N GLU A 35 0.52 -27.17 11.10
CA GLU A 35 1.70 -26.47 11.59
C GLU A 35 2.95 -27.35 11.52
N PRO A 36 4.13 -26.75 11.28
CA PRO A 36 4.35 -25.31 11.09
C PRO A 36 4.02 -24.79 9.68
N GLU A 37 3.80 -25.66 8.70
CA GLU A 37 3.79 -25.28 7.28
C GLU A 37 2.67 -24.31 6.91
N ILE A 38 1.48 -24.52 7.50
CA ILE A 38 0.28 -23.71 7.28
C ILE A 38 0.37 -22.30 7.88
N THR A 39 1.41 -21.98 8.66
CA THR A 39 1.43 -20.71 9.41
C THR A 39 1.85 -19.49 8.59
N GLY A 40 2.13 -19.65 7.30
CA GLY A 40 2.57 -18.59 6.41
C GLY A 40 2.69 -19.04 4.96
N GLY A 41 3.25 -18.18 4.12
CA GLY A 41 3.21 -18.33 2.66
C GLY A 41 1.95 -17.72 2.05
N TYR A 42 1.33 -16.74 2.72
CA TYR A 42 0.13 -16.05 2.25
C TYR A 42 0.43 -14.61 1.82
N ILE A 43 -0.20 -14.17 0.73
CA ILE A 43 -0.32 -12.78 0.29
C ILE A 43 -1.80 -12.53 0.03
N TRP A 44 -2.31 -11.41 0.51
CA TRP A 44 -3.66 -10.94 0.21
C TRP A 44 -3.66 -9.43 -0.04
N LYS A 45 -4.78 -8.94 -0.55
CA LYS A 45 -5.03 -7.51 -0.70
C LYS A 45 -6.44 -7.17 -0.21
N ILE A 46 -6.62 -5.95 0.29
CA ILE A 46 -7.95 -5.36 0.49
C ILE A 46 -8.32 -4.62 -0.81
N ASP A 47 -9.32 -5.13 -1.51
CA ASP A 47 -9.74 -4.65 -2.83
C ASP A 47 -11.12 -5.24 -3.18
N PRO A 48 -11.86 -4.74 -4.19
CA PRO A 48 -12.90 -5.55 -4.81
C PRO A 48 -12.33 -6.86 -5.36
N PRO A 49 -13.09 -7.97 -5.29
CA PRO A 49 -12.62 -9.26 -5.79
C PRO A 49 -12.44 -9.26 -7.31
N ASP A 50 -11.39 -9.96 -7.77
CA ASP A 50 -11.19 -10.24 -9.19
C ASP A 50 -12.35 -11.12 -9.71
N PRO A 51 -12.69 -11.09 -11.01
CA PRO A 51 -13.77 -11.92 -11.55
C PRO A 51 -13.59 -13.42 -11.26
N GLY A 52 -14.49 -13.98 -10.45
CA GLY A 52 -14.50 -15.39 -10.06
C GLY A 52 -13.92 -15.67 -8.67
N ASP A 53 -13.25 -14.69 -8.05
CA ASP A 53 -12.82 -14.75 -6.66
C ASP A 53 -13.94 -14.24 -5.74
N VAL A 54 -13.98 -14.73 -4.50
CA VAL A 54 -14.92 -14.30 -3.46
C VAL A 54 -14.19 -13.58 -2.33
N GLY A 55 -12.95 -13.96 -2.05
CA GLY A 55 -12.20 -13.49 -0.89
C GLY A 55 -12.87 -13.88 0.43
N PHE A 56 -12.52 -13.17 1.51
CA PHE A 56 -13.15 -13.36 2.81
C PHE A 56 -13.35 -12.05 3.58
N THR A 57 -14.31 -12.07 4.49
CA THR A 57 -14.55 -11.03 5.50
C THR A 57 -14.53 -11.66 6.87
N THR A 58 -14.02 -10.96 7.87
CA THR A 58 -14.05 -11.45 9.25
C THR A 58 -15.46 -11.41 9.84
N SER A 59 -15.66 -12.04 10.99
CA SER A 59 -16.92 -12.02 11.74
C SER A 59 -17.33 -10.62 12.20
N ARG A 60 -16.36 -9.69 12.31
CA ARG A 60 -16.61 -8.27 12.57
C ARG A 60 -16.98 -7.48 11.32
N GLY A 61 -16.87 -8.09 10.15
CA GLY A 61 -17.25 -7.52 8.86
C GLY A 61 -16.15 -6.71 8.19
N HIS A 62 -14.88 -6.86 8.58
CA HIS A 62 -13.78 -6.18 7.91
C HIS A 62 -13.31 -6.96 6.66
N PRO A 63 -12.85 -6.24 5.61
CA PRO A 63 -12.87 -4.78 5.47
C PRO A 63 -14.30 -4.24 5.28
N THR A 64 -14.58 -3.02 5.78
CA THR A 64 -15.95 -2.44 5.72
C THR A 64 -16.18 -1.51 4.53
N HIS A 65 -15.13 -1.15 3.80
CA HIS A 65 -15.22 -0.17 2.72
C HIS A 65 -16.01 -0.71 1.50
N VAL A 66 -16.85 0.16 0.93
CA VAL A 66 -17.70 -0.16 -0.22
C VAL A 66 -17.42 0.82 -1.35
N GLU A 67 -16.96 0.30 -2.48
CA GLU A 67 -16.87 1.05 -3.73
C GLU A 67 -18.24 1.09 -4.44
N PRO A 68 -18.52 2.08 -5.31
CA PRO A 68 -19.79 2.18 -6.02
C PRO A 68 -20.16 0.93 -6.82
N THR A 69 -19.17 0.14 -7.24
CA THR A 69 -19.34 -1.03 -8.11
C THR A 69 -19.16 -2.37 -7.40
N ALA A 70 -18.57 -2.40 -6.19
CA ALA A 70 -18.33 -3.62 -5.43
C ALA A 70 -17.92 -3.33 -3.98
N THR A 71 -18.21 -4.26 -3.07
CA THR A 71 -17.67 -4.23 -1.70
C THR A 71 -16.23 -4.73 -1.70
N THR A 72 -15.35 -4.11 -0.91
CA THR A 72 -13.99 -4.60 -0.70
C THR A 72 -13.99 -5.85 0.19
N VAL A 73 -13.05 -6.76 -0.05
CA VAL A 73 -12.85 -7.97 0.76
C VAL A 73 -11.36 -8.24 0.92
N ASN A 74 -10.99 -9.19 1.78
CA ASN A 74 -9.63 -9.75 1.76
C ASN A 74 -9.52 -10.73 0.59
N CYS A 75 -8.87 -10.29 -0.50
CA CYS A 75 -8.68 -11.06 -1.72
C CYS A 75 -7.38 -11.88 -1.67
N TYR A 76 -7.45 -13.17 -2.01
CA TYR A 76 -6.28 -14.03 -2.06
C TYR A 76 -5.38 -13.74 -3.27
N VAL A 77 -4.15 -13.31 -3.01
CA VAL A 77 -3.14 -13.07 -4.05
C VAL A 77 -2.26 -14.31 -4.22
N TYR A 78 -1.79 -14.87 -3.11
CA TYR A 78 -1.03 -16.12 -3.08
C TYR A 78 -1.29 -16.90 -1.76
N PRO A 79 -1.53 -18.21 -1.82
CA PRO A 79 -1.97 -18.95 -3.01
C PRO A 79 -3.21 -18.29 -3.62
N LYS A 80 -3.44 -18.53 -4.91
CA LYS A 80 -4.71 -18.10 -5.53
C LYS A 80 -5.88 -18.83 -4.87
N GLU A 81 -7.02 -18.17 -4.78
CA GLU A 81 -8.21 -18.68 -4.08
C GLU A 81 -8.57 -20.11 -4.51
N VAL A 82 -8.60 -20.35 -5.83
CA VAL A 82 -8.86 -21.67 -6.43
C VAL A 82 -7.85 -22.77 -6.04
N ASN A 83 -6.67 -22.39 -5.55
CA ASN A 83 -5.60 -23.30 -5.15
C ASN A 83 -5.53 -23.51 -3.63
N LEU A 84 -6.31 -22.77 -2.83
CA LEU A 84 -6.35 -22.96 -1.38
C LEU A 84 -7.12 -24.23 -1.03
N THR A 85 -6.64 -24.93 -0.01
CA THR A 85 -7.42 -26.00 0.63
C THR A 85 -8.39 -25.40 1.65
N PRO A 86 -9.46 -26.11 2.02
CA PRO A 86 -10.36 -25.67 3.10
C PRO A 86 -9.63 -25.46 4.43
N GLN A 87 -8.57 -26.23 4.70
CA GLN A 87 -7.76 -26.08 5.91
C GLN A 87 -6.95 -24.79 5.88
N GLN A 88 -6.32 -24.46 4.76
CA GLN A 88 -5.52 -23.24 4.59
C GLN A 88 -6.40 -21.98 4.65
N GLU A 89 -7.54 -22.01 3.98
CA GLU A 89 -8.55 -20.95 4.03
C GLU A 89 -9.06 -20.72 5.46
N SER A 90 -9.45 -21.80 6.15
CA SER A 90 -9.91 -21.71 7.54
C SER A 90 -8.81 -21.21 8.47
N TRP A 91 -7.57 -21.62 8.27
CA TRP A 91 -6.45 -21.22 9.12
C TRP A 91 -6.19 -19.72 9.03
N ILE A 92 -6.07 -19.17 7.82
CA ILE A 92 -5.79 -17.74 7.66
C ILE A 92 -6.98 -16.88 8.11
N LEU A 93 -8.22 -17.29 7.81
CA LEU A 93 -9.41 -16.61 8.32
C LEU A 93 -9.40 -16.58 9.86
N ASN A 94 -9.22 -17.73 10.52
CA ASN A 94 -9.18 -17.78 11.97
C ASN A 94 -8.04 -16.93 12.55
N HIS A 95 -6.89 -16.87 11.88
CA HIS A 95 -5.79 -16.01 12.32
C HIS A 95 -6.17 -14.51 12.27
N PHE A 96 -6.96 -14.10 11.27
CA PHE A 96 -7.55 -12.77 11.22
C PHE A 96 -8.58 -12.53 12.33
N GLU A 97 -9.44 -13.51 12.62
CA GLU A 97 -10.39 -13.42 13.74
C GLU A 97 -9.66 -13.24 15.07
N GLU A 98 -8.60 -14.01 15.33
CA GLU A 98 -7.79 -13.90 16.54
C GLU A 98 -7.09 -12.54 16.65
N PHE A 99 -6.53 -12.04 15.54
CA PHE A 99 -5.95 -10.70 15.47
C PHE A 99 -6.98 -9.63 15.84
N GLU A 100 -8.17 -9.68 15.25
CA GLU A 100 -9.19 -8.68 15.49
C GLU A 100 -9.76 -8.79 16.91
N ASP A 101 -9.90 -9.99 17.46
CA ASP A 101 -10.27 -10.17 18.87
C ASP A 101 -9.24 -9.57 19.82
N ALA A 102 -7.95 -9.67 19.49
CA ALA A 102 -6.89 -8.99 20.25
C ALA A 102 -6.96 -7.46 20.09
N LEU A 103 -7.12 -6.96 18.86
CA LEU A 103 -7.16 -5.53 18.52
C LEU A 103 -8.38 -4.81 19.16
N TYR A 104 -9.56 -5.42 19.10
CA TYR A 104 -10.78 -4.85 19.67
C TYR A 104 -11.04 -5.33 21.10
N GLY A 105 -10.12 -6.10 21.68
CA GLY A 105 -10.17 -6.60 23.05
C GLY A 105 -9.71 -5.56 24.10
N PRO A 106 -9.87 -5.89 25.40
CA PRO A 106 -9.49 -5.00 26.50
C PRO A 106 -7.97 -4.84 26.66
N ASN A 107 -7.18 -5.81 26.20
CA ASN A 107 -5.71 -5.82 26.30
C ASN A 107 -5.04 -5.44 24.98
N PHE A 108 -5.72 -4.70 24.10
CA PHE A 108 -5.23 -4.48 22.74
C PHE A 108 -3.81 -3.91 22.66
N ALA A 109 -3.45 -2.97 23.53
CA ALA A 109 -2.11 -2.37 23.59
C ALA A 109 -1.05 -3.22 24.32
N ASP A 110 -1.41 -4.41 24.84
CA ASP A 110 -0.42 -5.29 25.47
C ASP A 110 0.51 -5.89 24.39
N PRO A 111 1.84 -5.83 24.56
CA PRO A 111 2.78 -6.26 23.53
C PRO A 111 2.79 -7.78 23.27
N PHE A 112 2.24 -8.59 24.18
CA PHE A 112 2.21 -10.05 24.09
C PHE A 112 0.81 -10.64 23.91
N LEU A 113 -0.22 -9.96 24.42
CA LEU A 113 -1.61 -10.40 24.35
C LEU A 113 -2.45 -9.62 23.34
N GLY A 114 -1.98 -8.44 22.97
CA GLY A 114 -2.67 -7.49 22.10
C GLY A 114 -2.36 -7.69 20.62
N TYR A 115 -2.76 -6.71 19.82
CA TYR A 115 -2.64 -6.77 18.36
C TYR A 115 -1.19 -6.97 17.90
N ALA A 116 -0.22 -6.44 18.66
CA ALA A 116 1.22 -6.59 18.42
C ALA A 116 1.74 -8.03 18.41
N ALA A 117 0.98 -9.01 18.92
CA ALA A 117 1.33 -10.43 18.78
C ALA A 117 1.12 -10.97 17.35
N TYR A 118 0.22 -10.33 16.58
CA TYR A 118 -0.24 -10.82 15.27
C TYR A 118 0.30 -10.03 14.09
N PHE A 119 0.50 -8.72 14.25
CA PHE A 119 0.95 -7.83 13.19
C PHE A 119 2.36 -7.25 13.44
N ASP A 120 3.08 -6.97 12.36
CA ASP A 120 4.33 -6.23 12.41
C ASP A 120 4.03 -4.73 12.43
N VAL A 121 4.12 -4.16 13.63
CA VAL A 121 3.90 -2.72 13.92
C VAL A 121 4.69 -1.83 12.98
N ASP A 122 5.96 -2.15 12.74
CA ASP A 122 6.86 -1.27 12.01
C ASP A 122 6.48 -1.28 10.52
N SER A 123 6.08 -2.44 9.97
CA SER A 123 5.58 -2.53 8.58
C SER A 123 4.30 -1.72 8.34
N PHE A 124 3.38 -1.70 9.31
CA PHE A 124 2.15 -0.91 9.20
C PHE A 124 2.42 0.59 9.34
N ILE A 125 3.36 0.99 10.18
CA ILE A 125 3.79 2.39 10.27
C ILE A 125 4.47 2.84 8.96
N ASP A 126 5.28 1.98 8.34
CA ASP A 126 5.87 2.28 7.02
C ASP A 126 4.79 2.38 5.94
N HIS A 127 3.82 1.46 5.94
CA HIS A 127 2.65 1.52 5.04
C HIS A 127 1.84 2.81 5.25
N TYR A 128 1.66 3.23 6.50
CA TYR A 128 1.00 4.50 6.84
C TYR A 128 1.76 5.67 6.25
N TRP A 129 3.05 5.79 6.52
CA TRP A 129 3.82 6.96 6.10
C TRP A 129 3.96 7.06 4.59
N LEU A 130 4.10 5.94 3.89
CA LEU A 130 4.16 5.95 2.43
C LEU A 130 2.84 6.47 1.83
N ASN A 131 1.69 6.04 2.34
CA ASN A 131 0.38 6.50 1.87
C ASN A 131 0.05 7.94 2.30
N GLU A 132 0.34 8.29 3.55
CA GLU A 132 0.07 9.62 4.10
C GLU A 132 0.95 10.67 3.43
N LEU A 133 2.26 10.40 3.26
CA LEU A 133 3.19 11.33 2.62
C LEU A 133 2.69 11.71 1.22
N THR A 134 2.31 10.72 0.41
CA THR A 134 1.93 10.94 -0.99
C THR A 134 0.50 11.43 -1.16
N LYS A 135 -0.29 11.45 -0.07
CA LYS A 135 -1.74 11.62 -0.11
C LYS A 135 -2.38 10.62 -1.09
N ASN A 136 -2.16 9.32 -0.86
CA ASN A 136 -2.82 8.28 -1.64
C ASN A 136 -4.34 8.28 -1.38
N PRO A 137 -5.17 8.54 -2.41
CA PRO A 137 -6.60 8.62 -2.23
C PRO A 137 -7.28 7.35 -1.75
N ASP A 138 -6.65 6.19 -1.97
CA ASP A 138 -7.15 4.86 -1.60
C ASP A 138 -6.55 4.31 -0.30
N ALA A 139 -5.66 5.09 0.31
CA ALA A 139 -5.02 4.77 1.58
C ALA A 139 -6.02 4.27 2.62
N PHE A 140 -5.60 3.24 3.36
CA PHE A 140 -6.29 2.70 4.55
C PHE A 140 -7.61 1.97 4.29
N ARG A 141 -8.09 1.90 3.05
CA ARG A 141 -9.39 1.27 2.72
C ARG A 141 -9.37 0.28 1.56
N LEU A 142 -8.47 0.45 0.59
CA LEU A 142 -8.29 -0.45 -0.56
C LEU A 142 -6.89 -0.29 -1.16
N SER A 143 -6.57 -1.04 -2.23
CA SER A 143 -5.22 -1.06 -2.83
C SER A 143 -4.11 -1.39 -1.83
N ALA A 144 -4.45 -2.13 -0.76
CA ALA A 144 -3.54 -2.46 0.33
C ALA A 144 -3.18 -3.94 0.29
N TYR A 145 -1.90 -4.25 0.03
CA TYR A 145 -1.38 -5.60 0.13
C TYR A 145 -0.83 -5.88 1.52
N MET A 146 -0.92 -7.14 1.93
CA MET A 146 -0.26 -7.68 3.11
C MET A 146 0.21 -9.10 2.82
N PHE A 147 1.16 -9.57 3.62
CA PHE A 147 1.63 -10.94 3.56
C PHE A 147 1.97 -11.50 4.95
N LYS A 148 2.12 -12.81 5.02
CA LYS A 148 2.54 -13.52 6.22
C LYS A 148 3.56 -14.59 5.89
N LYS A 149 4.78 -14.44 6.40
CA LYS A 149 5.82 -15.49 6.39
C LYS A 149 5.53 -16.54 7.46
N ARG A 150 6.04 -17.75 7.24
CA ARG A 150 5.83 -18.87 8.15
C ARG A 150 6.38 -18.55 9.54
N GLY A 151 5.54 -18.66 10.56
CA GLY A 151 5.89 -18.34 11.95
C GLY A 151 6.13 -16.85 12.25
N GLU A 152 5.98 -15.95 11.28
CA GLU A 152 6.12 -14.50 11.48
C GLU A 152 4.76 -13.80 11.61
N LYS A 153 4.77 -12.50 11.87
CA LYS A 153 3.58 -11.67 11.96
C LYS A 153 3.07 -11.27 10.58
N ILE A 154 1.83 -10.80 10.51
CA ILE A 154 1.26 -10.14 9.33
C ILE A 154 2.05 -8.85 9.07
N GLN A 155 2.55 -8.70 7.84
CA GLN A 155 3.29 -7.52 7.39
C GLN A 155 2.45 -6.75 6.36
N ALA A 156 2.43 -5.43 6.47
CA ALA A 156 1.79 -4.56 5.49
C ALA A 156 2.74 -4.25 4.33
N GLY A 157 2.17 -4.17 3.13
CA GLY A 157 2.88 -3.96 1.88
C GLY A 157 3.06 -5.26 1.05
N PRO A 158 3.72 -5.15 -0.12
CA PRO A 158 4.25 -3.93 -0.72
C PRO A 158 3.17 -2.87 -1.06
N ILE A 159 3.57 -1.60 -1.18
CA ILE A 159 2.64 -0.52 -1.55
C ILE A 159 2.13 -0.67 -3.00
N TRP A 160 0.95 -0.12 -3.28
CA TRP A 160 0.29 -0.24 -4.59
C TRP A 160 -0.57 0.99 -4.89
N ASP A 161 -0.77 1.29 -6.18
CA ASP A 161 -1.71 2.31 -6.70
C ASP A 161 -1.40 3.77 -6.31
N PHE A 162 -0.30 4.32 -6.82
CA PHE A 162 0.19 5.66 -6.48
C PHE A 162 0.15 6.66 -7.65
N ASP A 163 -0.48 6.33 -8.77
CA ASP A 163 -0.60 7.18 -9.95
C ASP A 163 -1.46 8.43 -9.71
N ARG A 164 -2.36 8.40 -8.72
CA ARG A 164 -3.28 9.49 -8.35
C ARG A 164 -2.83 10.28 -7.10
N THR A 165 -1.53 10.33 -6.86
CA THR A 165 -0.93 10.92 -5.66
C THR A 165 -0.16 12.21 -5.97
N MET A 166 0.35 12.87 -4.92
CA MET A 166 1.39 13.90 -5.02
C MET A 166 1.06 15.08 -5.94
N GLY A 167 -0.15 15.62 -5.84
CA GLY A 167 -0.54 16.81 -6.60
C GLY A 167 -0.81 16.54 -8.07
N CYS A 168 -1.16 15.29 -8.44
CA CYS A 168 -1.59 14.96 -9.79
C CYS A 168 -2.82 15.79 -10.21
N ALA A 169 -2.91 16.11 -11.49
CA ALA A 169 -3.95 17.00 -11.99
C ALA A 169 -5.36 16.38 -12.06
N ASP A 170 -5.45 15.05 -12.07
CA ASP A 170 -6.69 14.32 -12.32
C ASP A 170 -7.38 13.82 -11.02
N ASP A 171 -6.85 14.18 -9.84
CA ASP A 171 -7.43 13.84 -8.54
C ASP A 171 -7.27 14.97 -7.50
N ASP A 172 -8.37 15.65 -7.20
CA ASP A 172 -8.42 16.78 -6.27
C ASP A 172 -8.11 16.38 -4.81
N ARG A 173 -8.24 15.10 -4.47
CA ARG A 173 -7.95 14.58 -3.12
C ARG A 173 -6.47 14.64 -2.77
N ALA A 174 -5.60 14.63 -3.80
CA ALA A 174 -4.15 14.74 -3.65
C ALA A 174 -3.60 16.12 -4.07
N GLU A 175 -4.44 17.04 -4.54
CA GLU A 175 -4.01 18.36 -5.03
C GLU A 175 -3.35 19.19 -3.92
N ASN A 176 -4.02 19.30 -2.76
CA ASN A 176 -3.50 20.08 -1.63
C ASN A 176 -2.44 19.29 -0.83
N PRO A 177 -1.17 19.73 -0.75
CA PRO A 177 -0.14 19.07 0.05
C PRO A 177 -0.42 19.17 1.57
N GLU A 178 -1.28 20.07 2.01
CA GLU A 178 -1.63 20.22 3.42
C GLU A 178 -2.79 19.31 3.83
N GLY A 179 -2.92 19.09 5.15
CA GLY A 179 -4.00 18.33 5.76
C GLY A 179 -3.70 16.84 5.90
N TRP A 180 -4.11 16.27 7.03
CA TRP A 180 -4.00 14.85 7.33
C TRP A 180 -5.14 14.08 6.65
N TYR A 181 -4.90 12.83 6.24
CA TYR A 181 -6.03 11.92 6.12
C TYR A 181 -6.61 11.60 7.48
N THR A 182 -7.92 11.48 7.55
CA THR A 182 -8.62 10.96 8.73
C THR A 182 -8.55 9.44 8.75
N PHE A 183 -7.32 8.90 8.81
CA PHE A 183 -7.06 7.46 8.75
C PHE A 183 -7.75 6.69 9.89
N THR A 184 -8.05 7.38 10.98
CA THR A 184 -8.76 6.84 12.14
C THR A 184 -10.20 6.42 11.86
N ASN A 185 -10.77 6.81 10.71
CA ASN A 185 -12.11 6.40 10.30
C ASN A 185 -12.15 5.03 9.62
N TYR A 186 -10.99 4.41 9.38
CA TYR A 186 -10.91 3.13 8.68
C TYR A 186 -10.61 1.97 9.64
N ASP A 187 -11.22 0.82 9.33
CA ASP A 187 -11.20 -0.47 10.04
C ASP A 187 -10.21 -0.58 11.21
N TRP A 188 -9.04 -1.16 10.98
CA TRP A 188 -8.06 -1.41 12.04
C TRP A 188 -7.36 -0.13 12.49
N TRP A 189 -7.18 0.82 11.57
CA TRP A 189 -6.39 2.03 11.75
C TRP A 189 -6.89 2.94 12.87
N GLY A 190 -8.22 3.10 13.00
CA GLY A 190 -8.83 3.83 14.10
C GLY A 190 -8.44 3.26 15.46
N ARG A 191 -8.50 1.93 15.59
CA ARG A 191 -8.17 1.24 16.83
C ARG A 191 -6.67 1.24 17.13
N LEU A 192 -5.83 1.13 16.11
CA LEU A 192 -4.37 1.24 16.26
C LEU A 192 -3.95 2.62 16.79
N ALA A 193 -4.58 3.69 16.29
CA ALA A 193 -4.29 5.06 16.71
C ALA A 193 -4.67 5.38 18.17
N GLU A 194 -5.46 4.50 18.82
CA GLU A 194 -5.76 4.62 20.27
C GLU A 194 -4.61 4.12 21.16
N ASP A 195 -3.64 3.40 20.61
CA ASP A 195 -2.44 2.96 21.35
C ASP A 195 -1.36 4.05 21.31
N LEU A 196 -1.00 4.56 22.48
CA LEU A 196 0.05 5.58 22.64
C LEU A 196 1.42 5.11 22.16
N GLU A 197 1.74 3.82 22.29
CA GLU A 197 3.02 3.26 21.80
C GLU A 197 3.03 3.19 20.26
N PHE A 198 1.90 2.89 19.63
CA PHE A 198 1.77 2.95 18.18
C PHE A 198 1.99 4.38 17.67
N GLU A 199 1.32 5.36 18.27
CA GLU A 199 1.45 6.76 17.90
C GLU A 199 2.88 7.28 18.12
N GLN A 200 3.51 6.92 19.24
CA GLN A 200 4.91 7.30 19.49
C GLN A 200 5.86 6.73 18.44
N LYS A 201 5.73 5.43 18.11
CA LYS A 201 6.54 4.81 17.06
C LYS A 201 6.29 5.44 15.69
N ARG A 202 5.04 5.83 15.39
CA ARG A 202 4.67 6.52 14.15
C ARG A 202 5.42 7.85 14.04
N ILE A 203 5.40 8.66 15.10
CA ILE A 203 6.13 9.93 15.18
C ILE A 203 7.65 9.71 15.08
N ASP A 204 8.21 8.77 15.83
CA ASP A 204 9.65 8.48 15.79
C ASP A 204 10.10 8.00 14.39
N ARG A 205 9.26 7.21 13.73
CA ARG A 205 9.54 6.74 12.36
C ARG A 205 9.54 7.88 11.36
N TRP A 206 8.63 8.86 11.48
CA TRP A 206 8.66 10.07 10.65
C TRP A 206 9.99 10.80 10.78
N HIS A 207 10.40 11.13 12.01
CA HIS A 207 11.64 11.87 12.23
C HIS A 207 12.86 11.11 11.67
N ARG A 208 12.93 9.79 11.82
CA ARG A 208 13.99 8.97 11.22
C ARG A 208 13.98 9.02 9.68
N LEU A 209 12.81 8.91 9.05
CA LEU A 209 12.70 8.99 7.59
C LEU A 209 13.08 10.38 7.07
N ARG A 210 12.75 11.44 7.82
CA ARG A 210 13.06 12.83 7.50
C ARG A 210 14.56 13.17 7.54
N GLU A 211 15.38 12.37 8.20
CA GLU A 211 16.85 12.49 8.18
C GLU A 211 17.49 12.01 6.86
N ASP A 212 16.77 11.22 6.05
CA ASP A 212 17.31 10.60 4.83
C ASP A 212 16.30 10.58 3.68
N VAL A 213 15.57 9.48 3.48
CA VAL A 213 14.75 9.23 2.28
C VAL A 213 13.60 10.21 2.10
N PHE A 214 13.04 10.74 3.20
CA PHE A 214 12.00 11.79 3.16
C PHE A 214 12.59 13.19 3.35
N SER A 215 13.90 13.37 3.26
CA SER A 215 14.48 14.70 3.09
C SER A 215 14.05 15.30 1.75
N VAL A 216 13.89 16.63 1.70
CA VAL A 216 13.61 17.33 0.43
C VAL A 216 14.64 16.94 -0.62
N ALA A 217 15.93 16.88 -0.25
CA ALA A 217 16.99 16.44 -1.13
C ALA A 217 16.83 14.97 -1.59
N GLY A 218 16.51 14.05 -0.68
CA GLY A 218 16.29 12.64 -0.99
C GLY A 218 15.12 12.42 -1.94
N MET A 219 13.96 13.02 -1.66
CA MET A 219 12.79 12.95 -2.52
C MET A 219 13.03 13.60 -3.88
N HIS A 220 13.66 14.77 -3.93
CA HIS A 220 14.01 15.43 -5.19
C HIS A 220 14.97 14.59 -6.03
N ALA A 221 15.92 13.90 -5.40
CA ALA A 221 16.85 13.01 -6.10
C ALA A 221 16.14 11.81 -6.75
N VAL A 222 15.11 11.25 -6.09
CA VAL A 222 14.26 10.20 -6.71
C VAL A 222 13.52 10.75 -7.93
N VAL A 223 12.89 11.92 -7.80
CA VAL A 223 12.19 12.58 -8.93
C VAL A 223 13.17 12.84 -10.08
N ASP A 224 14.35 13.38 -9.80
CA ASP A 224 15.37 13.66 -10.82
C ASP A 224 15.84 12.39 -11.53
N SER A 225 16.08 11.32 -10.77
CA SER A 225 16.51 10.04 -11.32
C SER A 225 15.47 9.46 -12.27
N MET A 226 14.18 9.49 -11.89
CA MET A 226 13.10 9.00 -12.75
C MET A 226 12.87 9.92 -13.96
N ALA A 227 13.00 11.23 -13.76
CA ALA A 227 12.83 12.18 -14.85
C ALA A 227 13.94 12.07 -15.91
N ALA A 228 15.17 11.79 -15.48
CA ALA A 228 16.30 11.61 -16.38
C ALA A 228 16.04 10.50 -17.43
N GLU A 229 15.40 9.40 -17.03
CA GLU A 229 15.02 8.28 -17.91
C GLU A 229 14.05 8.67 -19.03
N LEU A 230 13.29 9.77 -18.86
CA LEU A 230 12.26 10.21 -19.80
C LEU A 230 12.65 11.45 -20.63
N THR A 231 13.82 12.04 -20.39
CA THR A 231 14.29 13.30 -21.00
C THR A 231 14.04 13.39 -22.50
N GLU A 232 14.39 12.33 -23.23
CA GLU A 232 14.26 12.26 -24.68
C GLU A 232 12.85 11.80 -25.12
N ALA A 233 12.27 10.84 -24.40
CA ALA A 233 11.00 10.20 -24.74
C ALA A 233 9.77 11.10 -24.55
N GLN A 234 9.79 11.99 -23.56
CA GLN A 234 8.67 12.88 -23.26
C GLN A 234 8.26 13.74 -24.46
N ALA A 235 9.21 14.26 -25.23
CA ALA A 235 8.92 15.14 -26.37
C ALA A 235 8.13 14.39 -27.45
N ARG A 236 8.58 13.18 -27.80
CA ARG A 236 7.84 12.31 -28.73
C ARG A 236 6.49 11.88 -28.16
N ASN A 237 6.42 11.65 -26.85
CA ASN A 237 5.18 11.28 -26.18
C ASN A 237 4.10 12.35 -26.38
N PHE A 238 4.43 13.61 -26.08
CA PHE A 238 3.47 14.71 -26.19
C PHE A 238 3.19 15.13 -27.63
N GLU A 239 4.11 14.87 -28.58
CA GLU A 239 3.81 14.99 -30.02
C GLU A 239 2.80 13.93 -30.47
N LYS A 240 2.94 12.69 -30.00
CA LYS A 240 2.05 11.57 -30.34
C LYS A 240 0.69 11.69 -29.65
N TRP A 241 0.68 12.13 -28.40
CA TRP A 241 -0.48 12.20 -27.51
C TRP A 241 -0.63 13.63 -26.97
N PRO A 242 -1.13 14.58 -27.79
CA PRO A 242 -1.22 15.98 -27.40
C PRO A 242 -2.21 16.24 -26.26
N ASP A 243 -3.18 15.36 -26.06
CA ASP A 243 -4.17 15.47 -24.98
C ASP A 243 -3.58 15.16 -23.58
N THR A 244 -2.37 14.59 -23.52
CA THR A 244 -1.63 14.35 -22.27
C THR A 244 -0.47 15.32 -22.08
N ALA A 245 -0.49 16.47 -22.76
CA ALA A 245 0.56 17.47 -22.68
C ALA A 245 0.74 18.02 -21.24
N PRO A 246 1.97 18.41 -20.86
CA PRO A 246 2.24 19.04 -19.58
C PRO A 246 1.37 20.27 -19.30
N GLN A 247 0.92 20.39 -18.06
CA GLN A 247 0.07 21.47 -17.56
C GLN A 247 0.90 22.62 -16.98
N PHE A 248 2.07 22.33 -16.41
CA PHE A 248 2.89 23.33 -15.70
C PHE A 248 3.97 24.00 -16.56
N GLY A 249 3.69 24.23 -17.85
CA GLY A 249 4.63 24.94 -18.74
C GLY A 249 5.70 24.04 -19.37
N GLY A 250 5.44 22.74 -19.47
CA GLY A 250 6.31 21.75 -20.12
C GLY A 250 6.82 20.69 -19.15
N TYR A 251 7.61 19.75 -19.66
CA TYR A 251 8.12 18.61 -18.86
C TYR A 251 8.89 19.04 -17.61
N GLN A 252 9.75 20.07 -17.71
CA GLN A 252 10.44 20.63 -16.55
C GLN A 252 9.47 21.23 -15.53
N GLY A 253 8.36 21.81 -16.00
CA GLY A 253 7.32 22.35 -15.14
C GLY A 253 6.62 21.28 -14.30
N GLU A 254 6.35 20.11 -14.87
CA GLU A 254 5.79 18.97 -14.12
C GLU A 254 6.75 18.49 -13.02
N ILE A 255 8.05 18.44 -13.33
CA ILE A 255 9.09 18.08 -12.37
C ILE A 255 9.14 19.10 -11.24
N ASP A 256 9.16 20.38 -11.57
CA ASP A 256 9.22 21.46 -10.59
C ASP A 256 7.96 21.48 -9.70
N HIS A 257 6.78 21.25 -10.28
CA HIS A 257 5.51 21.12 -9.56
C HIS A 257 5.56 19.96 -8.56
N LEU A 258 5.91 18.74 -8.99
CA LEU A 258 5.98 17.58 -8.11
C LEU A 258 6.99 17.78 -6.97
N LYS A 259 8.16 18.35 -7.28
CA LYS A 259 9.18 18.68 -6.28
C LYS A 259 8.71 19.71 -5.27
N GLN A 260 8.03 20.75 -5.73
CA GLN A 260 7.48 21.78 -4.86
C GLN A 260 6.38 21.20 -3.96
N TRP A 261 5.46 20.41 -4.53
CA TRP A 261 4.40 19.73 -3.78
C TRP A 261 4.96 18.86 -2.65
N LEU A 262 5.99 18.05 -2.93
CA LEU A 262 6.65 17.21 -1.93
C LEU A 262 7.35 18.04 -0.83
N ALA A 263 7.98 19.16 -1.21
CA ALA A 263 8.61 20.05 -0.24
C ALA A 263 7.58 20.72 0.68
N ASP A 264 6.46 21.19 0.13
CA ASP A 264 5.37 21.79 0.90
C ASP A 264 4.70 20.76 1.81
N ARG A 265 4.50 19.53 1.32
CA ARG A 265 3.93 18.41 2.09
C ARG A 265 4.72 18.12 3.35
N VAL A 266 6.04 17.93 3.22
CA VAL A 266 6.88 17.61 4.39
C VAL A 266 7.05 18.82 5.32
N ALA A 267 7.07 20.05 4.78
CA ALA A 267 7.11 21.27 5.59
C ALA A 267 5.84 21.44 6.44
N TRP A 268 4.67 21.08 5.89
CA TRP A 268 3.40 21.09 6.62
C TRP A 268 3.32 19.98 7.67
N ILE A 269 3.78 18.75 7.36
CA ILE A 269 3.84 17.66 8.33
C ILE A 269 4.77 18.01 9.52
N ASP A 270 5.86 18.74 9.24
CA ASP A 270 6.84 19.18 10.26
C ASP A 270 6.34 20.36 11.14
N SER A 271 5.21 21.00 10.80
CA SER A 271 4.68 22.20 11.50
C SER A 271 3.74 21.89 12.66
#